data_AF-A0AA51L4P7-F1
#
_entry.id   AF-A0AA51L4P7-F1
#
_cell.length_a   1.000
_cell.length_b   1.000
_cell.length_c   1.000
_cell.angle_alpha   90.00
_cell.angle_beta   90.00
_cell.angle_gamma   90.00
#
_symmetry.space_group_name_H-M   'P 1'
#
loop_
_entity.id
_entity.type
_entity.pdbx_description
1 polymer ?
#
loop_
_entity_poly.entity_id
_entity_poly.type
_entity_poly.pdbx_seq_one_letter_code
_entity_poly.pdbx_strand_id
1 'polypeptide(L)'
;MDLNSKLNVGFTFENGLTPEILLSAADFSARVGLCSTGIQFPLTGKSETELEIIIRINDSTTCEVNWDGNQVYLTGGEKSVVNALHYLATAKRYEEGGTFARWELANNLSVRDPEPLIYEKNWDNNGEKEDLLNIISKEKAADQVVVFISEPADIRGELAGEISTSLGASEVRVRSAFKPGFFWIEEEILPQLIEKQVDRIHIVCKKNTQGLEMANRWLQELYPVDEIIIKQLQITTDRIEFFLEEIEPIYELRPLIERGIV
;
A
#
# COMPACT_ATOMS: atom_id res chain seq x y z
N MET A 1 16.14 20.18 2.97
CA MET A 1 16.89 18.92 3.12
C MET A 1 17.72 18.82 1.85
N ASP A 2 19.04 18.91 1.95
CA ASP A 2 19.90 18.83 0.76
C ASP A 2 19.90 17.37 0.27
N LEU A 3 19.17 17.12 -0.82
CA LEU A 3 19.04 15.80 -1.43
C LEU A 3 20.38 15.28 -2.01
N ASN A 4 21.42 16.12 -2.07
CA ASN A 4 22.77 15.73 -2.48
C ASN A 4 23.66 15.30 -1.30
N SER A 5 23.23 15.56 -0.06
CA SER A 5 23.96 15.10 1.12
C SER A 5 23.74 13.59 1.27
N LYS A 6 24.82 12.81 1.10
CA LYS A 6 24.79 11.37 1.35
C LYS A 6 24.88 11.14 2.85
N LEU A 7 23.94 10.36 3.37
CA LEU A 7 23.94 9.86 4.74
C LEU A 7 23.75 8.34 4.65
N ASN A 8 24.85 7.61 4.61
CA ASN A 8 24.88 6.15 4.69
C ASN A 8 25.06 5.74 6.15
N VAL A 9 24.11 4.98 6.69
CA VAL A 9 24.11 4.59 8.10
C VAL A 9 24.53 3.13 8.24
N GLY A 10 25.62 2.88 8.96
CA GLY A 10 26.12 1.55 9.29
C GLY A 10 25.57 1.00 10.59
N PHE A 11 25.42 -0.31 10.67
CA PHE A 11 25.12 -1.04 11.90
C PHE A 11 26.25 -2.04 12.19
N THR A 12 26.87 -1.91 13.37
CA THR A 12 27.91 -2.80 13.87
C THR A 12 27.49 -3.45 15.18
N PHE A 13 27.76 -4.75 15.32
CA PHE A 13 27.48 -5.54 16.53
C PHE A 13 28.81 -6.06 17.04
N GLU A 14 29.31 -5.50 18.15
CA GLU A 14 30.67 -5.83 18.63
C GLU A 14 30.71 -7.12 19.44
N ASN A 15 29.78 -7.28 20.39
CA ASN A 15 29.70 -8.45 21.26
C ASN A 15 28.23 -8.76 21.50
N GLY A 16 27.73 -9.88 20.97
CA GLY A 16 26.34 -10.29 21.12
C GLY A 16 25.47 -9.92 19.92
N LEU A 17 25.36 -10.87 18.98
CA LEU A 17 24.35 -10.85 17.92
C LEU A 17 23.39 -12.01 18.19
N THR A 18 22.19 -11.68 18.66
CA THR A 18 21.08 -12.64 18.77
C THR A 18 20.00 -12.32 17.74
N PRO A 19 19.12 -13.28 17.39
CA PRO A 19 18.03 -13.03 16.44
C PRO A 19 17.11 -11.87 16.87
N GLU A 20 16.86 -11.72 18.17
CA GLU A 20 15.98 -10.68 18.70
C GLU A 20 16.60 -9.28 18.58
N ILE A 21 17.90 -9.17 18.84
CA ILE A 21 18.67 -7.94 18.61
C ILE A 21 18.69 -7.60 17.12
N LEU A 22 18.93 -8.59 16.25
CA LEU A 22 18.98 -8.38 14.80
C LEU A 22 17.63 -7.91 14.25
N LEU A 23 16.52 -8.52 14.67
CA LEU A 23 15.17 -8.14 14.26
C LEU A 23 14.86 -6.71 14.72
N SER A 24 15.12 -6.39 15.99
CA SER A 24 14.88 -5.05 16.54
C SER A 24 15.77 -3.99 15.87
N ALA A 25 17.00 -4.34 15.53
CA ALA A 25 17.89 -3.46 14.77
C ALA A 25 17.40 -3.28 13.33
N ALA A 26 16.85 -4.32 12.70
CA ALA A 26 16.25 -4.22 11.36
C ALA A 26 15.03 -3.28 11.36
N ASP A 27 14.14 -3.39 12.35
CA ASP A 27 12.98 -2.49 12.49
C ASP A 27 13.44 -1.04 12.68
N PHE A 28 14.42 -0.82 13.55
CA PHE A 28 15.01 0.52 13.73
C PHE A 28 15.67 1.01 12.44
N SER A 29 16.39 0.14 11.73
CA SER A 29 17.02 0.51 10.45
C SER A 29 15.99 0.90 9.39
N ALA A 30 14.84 0.22 9.31
CA ALA A 30 13.77 0.57 8.38
C ALA A 30 13.29 2.00 8.62
N ARG A 31 13.17 2.40 9.90
CA ARG A 31 12.85 3.78 10.26
C ARG A 31 13.95 4.77 9.89
N VAL A 32 15.22 4.45 10.16
CA VAL A 32 16.37 5.27 9.76
C VAL A 32 16.46 5.41 8.23
N GLY A 33 16.04 4.38 7.48
CA GLY A 33 15.98 4.36 6.02
C GLY A 33 15.09 5.45 5.42
N LEU A 34 14.07 5.90 6.16
CA LEU A 34 13.21 6.99 5.72
C LEU A 34 13.91 8.36 5.74
N CYS A 35 15.07 8.47 6.39
CA CYS A 35 15.80 9.72 6.59
C CYS A 35 17.28 9.63 6.18
N SER A 36 17.70 8.53 5.55
CA SER A 36 19.07 8.27 5.10
C SER A 36 19.10 7.96 3.61
N THR A 37 20.26 8.07 2.98
CA THR A 37 20.45 7.71 1.56
C THR A 37 20.95 6.28 1.38
N GLY A 38 21.27 5.59 2.48
CA GLY A 38 21.73 4.21 2.48
C GLY A 38 21.77 3.63 3.89
N ILE A 39 21.63 2.31 3.97
CA ILE A 39 21.76 1.51 5.19
C ILE A 39 22.74 0.38 4.93
N GLN A 40 23.58 0.08 5.92
CA GLN A 40 24.51 -1.05 5.86
C GLN A 40 24.40 -1.91 7.11
N PHE A 41 24.35 -3.21 6.87
CA PHE A 41 24.44 -4.23 7.91
C PHE A 41 25.76 -5.00 7.75
N PRO A 42 26.24 -5.69 8.80
CA PRO A 42 27.48 -6.47 8.73
C PRO A 42 27.46 -7.53 7.61
N LEU A 43 26.27 -7.98 7.21
CA LEU A 43 26.05 -8.96 6.13
C LEU A 43 26.24 -8.38 4.73
N THR A 44 26.18 -7.07 4.55
CA THR A 44 26.24 -6.39 3.25
C THR A 44 27.64 -5.91 2.84
N GLY A 45 28.66 -6.20 3.65
CA GLY A 45 30.03 -5.72 3.48
C GLY A 45 30.25 -4.32 4.07
N LYS A 46 31.52 -3.94 4.29
CA LYS A 46 31.89 -2.61 4.81
C LYS A 46 32.11 -1.63 3.65
N SER A 47 31.34 -0.55 3.59
CA SER A 47 31.75 0.66 2.88
C SER A 47 31.94 1.82 3.87
N GLU A 48 32.32 3.00 3.36
CA GLU A 48 32.31 4.21 4.17
C GLU A 48 30.88 4.52 4.64
N THR A 49 30.75 4.78 5.95
CA THR A 49 29.51 5.15 6.63
C THR A 49 29.69 6.55 7.23
N GLU A 50 28.75 7.44 6.97
CA GLU A 50 28.75 8.80 7.54
C GLU A 50 28.22 8.80 8.98
N LEU A 51 27.44 7.78 9.38
CA LEU A 51 26.96 7.55 10.74
C LEU A 51 26.99 6.05 11.05
N GLU A 52 27.50 5.66 12.22
CA GLU A 52 27.61 4.27 12.64
C GLU A 52 26.80 4.03 13.92
N ILE A 53 25.88 3.07 13.89
CA ILE A 53 25.15 2.56 15.05
C ILE A 53 25.88 1.32 15.57
N ILE A 54 26.42 1.41 16.77
CA ILE A 54 27.25 0.37 17.39
C ILE A 54 26.48 -0.24 18.56
N ILE A 55 26.22 -1.54 18.48
CA ILE A 55 25.48 -2.29 19.50
C ILE A 55 26.46 -3.15 20.29
N ARG A 56 26.44 -2.98 21.62
CA ARG A 56 27.30 -3.67 22.59
C ARG A 56 26.48 -4.32 23.67
N ILE A 57 26.62 -5.63 23.85
CA ILE A 57 25.97 -6.36 24.92
C ILE A 57 26.90 -6.53 26.12
N ASN A 58 26.38 -6.31 27.32
CA ASN A 58 27.03 -6.58 28.61
C ASN A 58 26.01 -7.15 29.62
N ASP A 59 26.42 -7.35 30.87
CA ASP A 59 25.55 -7.92 31.92
C ASP A 59 24.64 -6.88 32.62
N SER A 60 24.49 -5.68 32.06
CA SER A 60 23.68 -4.61 32.66
C SER A 60 22.17 -4.87 32.51
N THR A 61 21.38 -4.39 33.45
CA THR A 61 19.90 -4.40 33.34
C THR A 61 19.35 -3.20 32.57
N THR A 62 20.20 -2.22 32.25
CA THR A 62 19.84 -0.99 31.55
C THR A 62 20.65 -0.84 30.26
N CYS A 63 20.05 -0.16 29.28
CA CYS A 63 20.74 0.25 28.07
C CYS A 63 21.05 1.75 28.15
N GLU A 64 22.30 2.09 27.92
CA GLU A 64 22.75 3.46 27.74
C GLU A 64 22.89 3.77 26.25
N VAL A 65 22.44 4.94 25.84
CA VAL A 65 22.58 5.44 24.48
C VAL A 65 23.53 6.63 24.53
N ASN A 66 24.73 6.47 23.97
CA ASN A 66 25.76 7.49 23.95
C ASN A 66 26.08 7.89 22.50
N TRP A 67 26.45 9.15 22.31
CA TRP A 67 26.82 9.69 21.01
C TRP A 67 28.25 10.24 21.09
N ASP A 68 29.12 9.82 20.18
CA ASP A 68 30.47 10.35 20.01
C ASP A 68 30.79 10.56 18.53
N GLY A 69 30.97 11.82 18.11
CA GLY A 69 31.25 12.15 16.71
C GLY A 69 30.16 11.66 15.75
N ASN A 70 30.49 10.67 14.92
CA ASN A 70 29.58 10.02 13.98
C ASN A 70 29.17 8.61 14.42
N GLN A 71 29.29 8.30 15.72
CA GLN A 71 29.02 6.98 16.26
C GLN A 71 27.99 7.07 17.38
N VAL A 72 26.98 6.20 17.30
CA VAL A 72 25.93 6.06 18.31
C VAL A 72 26.06 4.69 18.95
N TYR A 73 26.32 4.67 20.24
CA TYR A 73 26.52 3.46 21.02
C TYR A 73 25.26 3.09 21.78
N LEU A 74 24.75 1.88 21.57
CA LEU A 74 23.74 1.26 22.41
C LEU A 74 24.42 0.17 23.22
N THR A 75 24.63 0.42 24.51
CA THR A 75 25.36 -0.49 25.41
C THR A 75 24.50 -0.91 26.57
N GLY A 76 24.28 -2.21 26.76
CA GLY A 76 23.48 -2.74 27.86
C GLY A 76 23.25 -4.24 27.77
N GLY A 77 22.43 -4.80 28.67
CA GLY A 77 21.99 -6.18 28.55
C GLY A 77 21.04 -6.39 27.38
N GLU A 78 21.01 -7.61 26.85
CA GLU A 78 20.25 -7.99 25.66
C GLU A 78 18.81 -7.46 25.66
N LYS A 79 18.03 -7.76 26.70
CA LYS A 79 16.64 -7.30 26.83
C LYS A 79 16.52 -5.77 26.84
N SER A 80 17.46 -5.10 27.50
CA SER A 80 17.44 -3.63 27.61
C SER A 80 17.78 -2.95 26.29
N VAL A 81 18.71 -3.53 25.52
CA VAL A 81 19.09 -3.07 24.18
C VAL A 81 17.96 -3.30 23.19
N VAL A 82 17.32 -4.47 23.22
CA VAL A 82 16.12 -4.77 22.42
C VAL A 82 15.03 -3.74 22.69
N ASN A 83 14.72 -3.47 23.96
CA ASN A 83 13.74 -2.45 24.33
C ASN A 83 14.12 -1.04 23.83
N ALA A 84 15.40 -0.68 23.90
CA ALA A 84 15.89 0.61 23.40
C ALA A 84 15.73 0.72 21.88
N LEU A 85 16.11 -0.33 21.13
CA LEU A 85 15.92 -0.40 19.67
C LEU A 85 14.44 -0.31 19.29
N HIS A 86 13.58 -1.06 19.98
CA HIS A 86 12.15 -1.02 19.74
C HIS A 86 11.53 0.35 20.02
N TYR A 87 11.93 1.00 21.12
CA TYR A 87 11.53 2.37 21.41
C TYR A 87 11.99 3.33 20.31
N LEU A 88 13.25 3.25 19.86
CA LEU A 88 13.76 4.09 18.77
C LEU A 88 13.04 3.82 17.44
N ALA A 89 12.60 2.60 17.18
CA ALA A 89 11.82 2.24 15.99
C ALA A 89 10.37 2.77 16.03
N THR A 90 9.79 2.99 17.22
CA THR A 90 8.34 3.26 17.37
C THR A 90 8.01 4.60 18.04
N ALA A 91 9.00 5.30 18.61
CA ALA A 91 8.77 6.54 19.35
C ALA A 91 8.11 7.61 18.47
N LYS A 92 6.91 8.06 18.86
CA LYS A 92 6.20 9.14 18.16
C LYS A 92 6.98 10.44 18.22
N ARG A 93 6.87 11.24 17.15
CA ARG A 93 7.43 12.60 17.13
C ARG A 93 6.75 13.45 18.20
N TYR A 94 7.49 14.42 18.73
CA TYR A 94 6.97 15.35 19.72
C TYR A 94 5.71 16.10 19.24
N GLU A 95 5.66 16.49 17.96
CA GLU A 95 4.52 17.17 17.33
C GLU A 95 3.22 16.33 17.35
N GLU A 96 3.35 15.00 17.41
CA GLU A 96 2.24 14.05 17.46
C GLU A 96 1.95 13.58 18.90
N GLY A 97 2.45 14.30 19.90
CA GLY A 97 2.29 13.97 21.33
C GLY A 97 3.29 12.96 21.87
N GLY A 98 4.40 12.71 21.15
CA GLY A 98 5.48 11.83 21.57
C GLY A 98 6.66 12.52 22.24
N THR A 99 7.80 11.83 22.31
CA THR A 99 9.04 12.27 22.97
C THR A 99 10.22 12.40 22.00
N PHE A 100 10.11 11.83 20.80
CA PHE A 100 11.16 11.83 19.79
C PHE A 100 11.32 13.21 19.14
N ALA A 101 12.55 13.59 18.78
CA ALA A 101 12.90 14.88 18.18
C ALA A 101 12.64 16.12 19.05
N ARG A 102 12.37 15.96 20.35
CA ARG A 102 12.14 17.10 21.28
C ARG A 102 13.32 18.08 21.33
N TRP A 103 14.54 17.62 21.05
CA TRP A 103 15.74 18.46 20.97
C TRP A 103 15.73 19.44 19.77
N GLU A 104 14.88 19.22 18.76
CA GLU A 104 14.70 20.17 17.66
C GLU A 104 14.12 21.51 18.16
N LEU A 105 13.37 21.50 19.27
CA LEU A 105 12.91 22.72 19.96
C LEU A 105 14.07 23.53 20.56
N ALA A 106 15.10 22.84 21.10
CA ALA A 106 16.25 23.49 21.72
C ALA A 106 17.15 24.16 20.68
N ASN A 107 17.13 23.66 19.44
CA ASN A 107 17.92 24.20 18.34
C ASN A 107 17.29 25.43 17.67
N ASN A 108 16.12 25.93 18.09
CA ASN A 108 15.40 26.97 17.35
C ASN A 108 15.45 26.67 15.84
N LEU A 109 15.30 25.39 15.46
CA LEU A 109 14.71 25.12 14.16
C LEU A 109 13.33 25.70 14.35
N SER A 110 13.18 26.96 13.94
CA SER A 110 11.91 27.64 13.86
C SER A 110 10.95 26.56 13.40
N VAL A 111 9.84 26.39 14.14
CA VAL A 111 8.61 25.88 13.53
C VAL A 111 8.64 26.48 12.15
N ARG A 112 8.95 25.68 11.12
CA ARG A 112 9.18 26.26 9.80
C ARG A 112 7.88 27.01 9.59
N ASP A 113 7.96 28.34 9.42
CA ASP A 113 6.79 29.09 8.98
C ASP A 113 6.21 28.23 7.87
N PRO A 114 4.92 27.81 8.00
CA PRO A 114 4.33 26.80 7.13
C PRO A 114 4.79 27.14 5.72
N GLU A 115 5.51 26.19 5.09
CA GLU A 115 6.28 26.50 3.89
C GLU A 115 5.41 27.36 2.99
N PRO A 116 5.86 28.57 2.63
CA PRO A 116 4.97 29.53 1.99
C PRO A 116 4.36 28.83 0.80
N LEU A 117 3.02 28.80 0.73
CA LEU A 117 2.29 28.16 -0.35
C LEU A 117 2.78 28.75 -1.66
N ILE A 118 3.76 28.07 -2.28
CA ILE A 118 4.49 28.59 -3.44
C ILE A 118 3.50 28.74 -4.59
N TYR A 119 2.57 27.81 -4.64
CA TYR A 119 1.58 27.73 -5.68
C TYR A 119 0.39 26.91 -5.18
N GLU A 120 -0.75 27.56 -5.10
CA GLU A 120 -2.04 26.88 -5.05
C GLU A 120 -2.76 27.18 -6.35
N LYS A 121 -3.30 26.13 -6.94
CA LYS A 121 -4.11 26.28 -8.14
C LYS A 121 -5.46 25.62 -7.90
N ASN A 122 -6.46 26.47 -7.83
CA ASN A 122 -7.83 26.04 -8.00
C ASN A 122 -8.07 25.81 -9.49
N TRP A 123 -8.70 24.69 -9.80
CA TRP A 123 -9.14 24.39 -11.15
C TRP A 123 -10.65 24.18 -11.10
N ASP A 124 -11.37 24.91 -11.95
CA ASP A 124 -12.75 24.58 -12.26
C ASP A 124 -12.72 23.42 -13.25
N ASN A 125 -13.16 22.25 -12.78
CA ASN A 125 -13.47 21.13 -13.64
C ASN A 125 -14.99 20.96 -13.62
N ASN A 126 -15.60 20.94 -14.80
CA ASN A 126 -17.02 20.67 -14.99
C ASN A 126 -17.41 19.22 -14.59
N GLY A 127 -16.43 18.40 -14.23
CA GLY A 127 -16.63 17.05 -13.72
C GLY A 127 -16.73 16.04 -14.87
N GLU A 128 -16.22 14.84 -14.62
CA GLU A 128 -16.18 13.75 -15.62
C GLU A 128 -17.61 13.38 -16.10
N LYS A 129 -18.61 13.56 -15.24
CA LYS A 129 -20.04 13.41 -15.56
C LYS A 129 -20.50 14.29 -16.72
N GLU A 130 -20.19 15.59 -16.70
CA GLU A 130 -20.67 16.51 -17.74
C GLU A 130 -20.01 16.20 -19.09
N ASP A 131 -18.72 15.88 -19.08
CA ASP A 131 -17.98 15.48 -20.27
C ASP A 131 -18.58 14.21 -20.90
N LEU A 132 -18.93 13.22 -20.08
CA LEU A 132 -19.58 12.00 -20.53
C LEU A 132 -20.93 12.29 -21.20
N LEU A 133 -21.81 13.06 -20.55
CA LEU A 133 -23.13 13.39 -21.10
C LEU A 133 -23.02 14.19 -22.42
N ASN A 134 -22.03 15.08 -22.51
CA ASN A 134 -21.73 15.80 -23.75
C ASN A 134 -21.28 14.88 -24.90
N ILE A 135 -20.61 13.76 -24.59
CA ILE A 135 -20.28 12.74 -25.59
C ILE A 135 -21.54 11.95 -25.96
N ILE A 136 -22.29 11.47 -24.97
CA ILE A 136 -23.50 10.66 -25.16
C ILE A 136 -24.55 11.39 -26.01
N SER A 137 -24.74 12.70 -25.79
CA SER A 137 -25.68 13.52 -26.58
C SER A 137 -25.36 13.60 -28.08
N LYS A 138 -24.11 13.31 -28.49
CA LYS A 138 -23.66 13.32 -29.89
C LYS A 138 -23.72 11.94 -30.52
N GLU A 139 -23.88 10.89 -29.72
CA GLU A 139 -23.94 9.52 -30.19
C GLU A 139 -25.33 9.17 -30.73
N LYS A 140 -25.36 8.12 -31.56
CA LYS A 140 -26.62 7.57 -32.09
C LYS A 140 -27.21 6.58 -31.10
N ALA A 141 -28.50 6.29 -31.27
CA ALA A 141 -29.16 5.24 -30.52
C ALA A 141 -28.36 3.93 -30.58
N ALA A 142 -28.18 3.31 -29.41
CA ALA A 142 -27.43 2.08 -29.22
C ALA A 142 -28.23 1.19 -28.28
N ASP A 143 -28.23 -0.13 -28.52
CA ASP A 143 -28.97 -1.07 -27.67
C ASP A 143 -28.18 -1.45 -26.41
N GLN A 144 -26.85 -1.56 -26.55
CA GLN A 144 -25.92 -1.93 -25.47
C GLN A 144 -24.84 -0.87 -25.31
N VAL A 145 -24.66 -0.38 -24.09
CA VAL A 145 -23.72 0.69 -23.75
C VAL A 145 -22.93 0.29 -22.51
N VAL A 146 -21.60 0.34 -22.61
CA VAL A 146 -20.69 0.16 -21.48
C VAL A 146 -19.80 1.38 -21.36
N VAL A 147 -19.81 2.01 -20.19
CA VAL A 147 -19.02 3.22 -19.89
C VAL A 147 -18.17 2.96 -18.66
N PHE A 148 -16.96 3.50 -18.65
CA PHE A 148 -16.09 3.53 -17.49
C PHE A 148 -15.88 4.98 -17.06
N ILE A 149 -16.16 5.29 -15.80
CA ILE A 149 -16.03 6.63 -15.21
C ILE A 149 -15.53 6.51 -13.77
N SER A 150 -14.77 7.50 -13.27
CA SER A 150 -14.18 7.45 -11.92
C SER A 150 -15.12 7.94 -10.81
N GLU A 151 -16.40 8.15 -11.13
CA GLU A 151 -17.42 8.61 -10.18
C GLU A 151 -17.82 7.50 -9.18
N PRO A 152 -18.30 7.84 -7.96
CA PRO A 152 -18.87 6.91 -6.98
C PRO A 152 -20.06 6.06 -7.50
N ALA A 153 -20.35 4.95 -6.83
CA ALA A 153 -21.32 3.94 -7.28
C ALA A 153 -22.76 4.47 -7.42
N ASP A 154 -23.19 5.35 -6.51
CA ASP A 154 -24.48 6.03 -6.56
C ASP A 154 -24.60 6.94 -7.79
N ILE A 155 -23.59 7.77 -8.05
CA ILE A 155 -23.54 8.64 -9.24
C ILE A 155 -23.53 7.81 -10.53
N ARG A 156 -22.78 6.70 -10.56
CA ARG A 156 -22.78 5.77 -11.72
C ARG A 156 -24.16 5.14 -11.95
N GLY A 157 -24.88 4.82 -10.87
CA GLY A 157 -26.25 4.31 -10.95
C GLY A 157 -27.23 5.33 -11.57
N GLU A 158 -27.14 6.59 -11.15
CA GLU A 158 -27.93 7.68 -11.74
C GLU A 158 -27.60 7.88 -13.23
N LEU A 159 -26.31 7.90 -13.56
CA LEU A 159 -25.82 8.03 -14.93
C LEU A 159 -26.30 6.92 -15.85
N ALA A 160 -26.39 5.68 -15.37
CA ALA A 160 -26.90 4.57 -16.19
C ALA A 160 -28.34 4.83 -16.67
N GLY A 161 -29.19 5.41 -15.81
CA GLY A 161 -30.56 5.79 -16.15
C GLY A 161 -30.63 6.96 -17.15
N GLU A 162 -29.79 7.98 -16.95
CA GLU A 162 -29.68 9.11 -17.88
C GLU A 162 -29.25 8.63 -19.28
N ILE A 163 -28.21 7.79 -19.36
CA ILE A 163 -27.67 7.25 -20.62
C ILE A 163 -28.70 6.34 -21.32
N SER A 164 -29.38 5.47 -20.58
CA SER A 164 -30.42 4.59 -21.13
C SER A 164 -31.53 5.42 -21.78
N THR A 165 -31.94 6.51 -21.13
CA THR A 165 -32.96 7.43 -21.67
C THR A 165 -32.47 8.18 -22.90
N SER A 166 -31.23 8.70 -22.87
CA SER A 166 -30.67 9.49 -23.98
C SER A 166 -30.43 8.66 -25.25
N LEU A 167 -29.99 7.41 -25.12
CA LEU A 167 -29.66 6.55 -26.26
C LEU A 167 -30.75 5.54 -26.63
N GLY A 168 -31.80 5.41 -25.81
CA GLY A 168 -32.79 4.35 -25.96
C GLY A 168 -32.22 2.94 -25.75
N ALA A 169 -31.15 2.83 -24.95
CA ALA A 169 -30.42 1.59 -24.73
C ALA A 169 -31.14 0.68 -23.75
N SER A 170 -31.26 -0.60 -24.11
CA SER A 170 -31.87 -1.63 -23.27
C SER A 170 -30.90 -2.19 -22.23
N GLU A 171 -29.59 -2.14 -22.51
CA GLU A 171 -28.53 -2.57 -21.59
C GLU A 171 -27.48 -1.48 -21.42
N VAL A 172 -27.44 -0.86 -20.24
CA VAL A 172 -26.44 0.15 -19.88
C VAL A 172 -25.67 -0.31 -18.65
N ARG A 173 -24.33 -0.34 -18.76
CA ARG A 173 -23.43 -0.62 -17.65
C ARG A 173 -22.45 0.54 -17.46
N VAL A 174 -22.50 1.18 -16.31
CA VAL A 174 -21.56 2.24 -15.92
C VAL A 174 -20.65 1.69 -14.84
N ARG A 175 -19.40 1.40 -15.20
CA ARG A 175 -18.39 0.78 -14.35
C ARG A 175 -17.42 1.81 -13.81
N SER A 176 -16.79 1.48 -12.68
CA SER A 176 -15.66 2.27 -12.17
C SER A 176 -14.48 2.20 -13.15
N ALA A 177 -13.98 3.36 -13.58
CA ALA A 177 -12.68 3.46 -14.25
C ALA A 177 -11.52 3.29 -13.26
N PHE A 178 -11.77 3.54 -11.98
CA PHE A 178 -10.82 3.30 -10.90
C PHE A 178 -10.88 1.82 -10.49
N LYS A 179 -9.80 1.05 -10.73
CA LYS A 179 -9.72 -0.40 -10.47
C LYS A 179 -10.90 -1.20 -11.06
N PRO A 180 -11.07 -1.21 -12.38
CA PRO A 180 -12.23 -1.84 -13.03
C PRO A 180 -12.40 -3.32 -12.69
N GLY A 181 -11.30 -4.09 -12.57
CA GLY A 181 -11.37 -5.50 -12.20
C GLY A 181 -11.93 -5.74 -10.79
N PHE A 182 -11.52 -4.91 -9.82
CA PHE A 182 -11.98 -5.00 -8.43
C PHE A 182 -13.48 -4.74 -8.33
N PHE A 183 -13.94 -3.61 -8.87
CA PHE A 183 -15.36 -3.23 -8.78
C PHE A 183 -16.26 -4.10 -9.65
N TRP A 184 -15.75 -4.66 -10.76
CA TRP A 184 -16.50 -5.67 -11.50
C TRP A 184 -16.81 -6.89 -10.61
N ILE A 185 -15.83 -7.37 -9.84
CA ILE A 185 -16.05 -8.49 -8.93
C ILE A 185 -16.99 -8.07 -7.78
N GLU A 186 -16.74 -6.94 -7.14
CA GLU A 186 -17.51 -6.48 -5.98
C GLU A 186 -18.97 -6.14 -6.32
N GLU A 187 -19.21 -5.43 -7.41
CA GLU A 187 -20.50 -4.83 -7.72
C GLU A 187 -21.36 -5.70 -8.65
N GLU A 188 -20.76 -6.47 -9.55
CA GLU A 188 -21.51 -7.31 -10.50
C GLU A 188 -21.47 -8.78 -10.14
N ILE A 189 -20.31 -9.32 -9.78
CA ILE A 189 -20.15 -10.77 -9.64
C ILE A 189 -20.56 -11.26 -8.25
N LEU A 190 -20.07 -10.62 -7.17
CA LEU A 190 -20.35 -11.05 -5.81
C LEU A 190 -21.84 -11.11 -5.48
N PRO A 191 -22.70 -10.13 -5.86
CA PRO A 191 -24.14 -10.22 -5.62
C PRO A 191 -24.80 -11.46 -6.23
N GLN A 192 -24.27 -11.96 -7.36
CA GLN A 192 -24.77 -13.17 -8.02
C GLN A 192 -24.29 -14.47 -7.35
N LEU A 193 -23.31 -14.38 -6.46
CA LEU A 193 -22.72 -15.52 -5.76
C LEU A 193 -23.24 -15.68 -4.33
N ILE A 194 -23.78 -14.63 -3.70
CA ILE A 194 -24.26 -14.67 -2.30
C ILE A 194 -25.25 -15.81 -2.05
N GLU A 195 -26.17 -16.06 -2.99
CA GLU A 195 -27.17 -17.13 -2.86
C GLU A 195 -26.70 -18.49 -3.39
N LYS A 196 -25.52 -18.53 -4.02
CA LYS A 196 -24.94 -19.76 -4.52
C LYS A 196 -24.06 -20.32 -3.42
N GLN A 197 -24.24 -21.58 -3.05
CA GLN A 197 -23.40 -22.28 -2.08
C GLN A 197 -22.01 -22.56 -2.69
N VAL A 198 -21.26 -21.49 -2.94
CA VAL A 198 -19.92 -21.53 -3.52
C VAL A 198 -18.97 -22.00 -2.43
N ASP A 199 -18.30 -23.11 -2.68
CA ASP A 199 -17.32 -23.68 -1.76
C ASP A 199 -15.93 -23.09 -2.00
N ARG A 200 -15.58 -22.82 -3.27
CA ARG A 200 -14.25 -22.35 -3.66
C ARG A 200 -14.35 -21.39 -4.85
N ILE A 201 -13.43 -20.43 -4.93
CA ILE A 201 -13.35 -19.46 -6.01
C ILE A 201 -11.93 -19.46 -6.58
N HIS A 202 -11.81 -19.70 -7.89
CA HIS A 202 -10.57 -19.43 -8.60
C HIS A 202 -10.69 -18.08 -9.32
N ILE A 203 -9.72 -17.22 -9.08
CA ILE A 203 -9.61 -15.91 -9.71
C ILE A 203 -8.44 -15.96 -10.68
N VAL A 204 -8.74 -15.99 -11.97
CA VAL A 204 -7.73 -16.05 -13.03
C VAL A 204 -7.51 -14.64 -13.56
N CYS A 205 -6.25 -14.21 -13.51
CA CYS A 205 -5.80 -12.95 -14.06
C CYS A 205 -4.93 -13.23 -15.28
N LYS A 206 -5.08 -12.40 -16.31
CA LYS A 206 -4.20 -12.43 -17.47
C LYS A 206 -2.77 -12.19 -17.02
N LYS A 207 -1.85 -13.02 -17.51
CA LYS A 207 -0.42 -12.77 -17.34
C LYS A 207 -0.02 -11.60 -18.22
N ASN A 208 0.51 -10.53 -17.63
CA ASN A 208 1.03 -9.43 -18.43
C ASN A 208 2.36 -9.86 -19.08
N THR A 209 2.42 -9.86 -20.40
CA THR A 209 3.61 -10.22 -21.19
C THR A 209 4.14 -9.04 -22.01
N GLN A 210 3.49 -7.87 -21.91
CA GLN A 210 3.79 -6.70 -22.73
C GLN A 210 4.08 -5.47 -21.86
N GLY A 211 4.98 -4.61 -22.35
CA GLY A 211 5.32 -3.34 -21.69
C GLY A 211 6.34 -3.49 -20.55
N LEU A 212 6.47 -2.41 -19.76
CA LEU A 212 7.39 -2.31 -18.62
C LEU A 212 6.77 -2.75 -17.29
N GLU A 213 5.48 -3.09 -17.30
CA GLU A 213 4.71 -3.48 -16.13
C GLU A 213 4.99 -4.93 -15.70
N MET A 214 4.78 -5.24 -14.42
CA MET A 214 5.01 -6.57 -13.87
C MET A 214 4.05 -7.63 -14.44
N ALA A 215 4.48 -8.90 -14.48
CA ALA A 215 3.66 -10.00 -14.98
C ALA A 215 2.34 -10.19 -14.22
N ASN A 216 2.29 -9.78 -12.94
CA ASN A 216 1.15 -9.82 -12.05
C ASN A 216 0.40 -8.48 -11.95
N ARG A 217 0.59 -7.53 -12.88
CA ARG A 217 -0.04 -6.19 -12.86
C ARG A 217 -1.55 -6.23 -12.67
N TRP A 218 -2.23 -7.18 -13.30
CA TRP A 218 -3.69 -7.32 -13.20
C TRP A 218 -4.12 -7.88 -11.85
N LEU A 219 -3.34 -8.80 -11.27
CA LEU A 219 -3.57 -9.28 -9.90
C LEU A 219 -3.44 -8.15 -8.87
N GLN A 220 -2.47 -7.23 -9.04
CA GLN A 220 -2.29 -6.09 -8.14
C GLN A 220 -3.50 -5.13 -8.14
N GLU A 221 -4.17 -4.97 -9.29
CA GLU A 221 -5.37 -4.14 -9.38
C GLU A 221 -6.51 -4.67 -8.51
N LEU A 222 -6.60 -6.00 -8.40
CA LEU A 222 -7.63 -6.68 -7.63
C LEU A 222 -7.41 -6.57 -6.12
N TYR A 223 -6.27 -6.10 -5.61
CA TYR A 223 -6.11 -5.99 -4.16
C TYR A 223 -7.09 -4.95 -3.56
N PRO A 224 -7.85 -5.26 -2.47
CA PRO A 224 -7.91 -6.50 -1.69
C PRO A 224 -9.20 -7.34 -1.90
N VAL A 225 -9.46 -7.84 -3.12
CA VAL A 225 -10.74 -8.47 -3.49
C VAL A 225 -11.02 -9.77 -2.73
N ASP A 226 -9.98 -10.52 -2.37
CA ASP A 226 -10.07 -11.72 -1.56
C ASP A 226 -10.70 -11.45 -0.20
N GLU A 227 -10.26 -10.39 0.49
CA GLU A 227 -10.84 -9.98 1.77
C GLU A 227 -12.32 -9.60 1.62
N ILE A 228 -12.68 -8.93 0.53
CA ILE A 228 -14.07 -8.56 0.24
C ILE A 228 -14.92 -9.81 -0.01
N ILE A 229 -14.43 -10.76 -0.82
CA ILE A 229 -15.12 -12.02 -1.12
C ILE A 229 -15.31 -12.85 0.15
N ILE A 230 -14.27 -13.01 0.97
CA ILE A 230 -14.30 -13.74 2.25
C ILE A 230 -15.40 -13.17 3.15
N LYS A 231 -15.42 -11.84 3.28
CA LYS A 231 -16.38 -11.15 4.12
C LYS A 231 -17.82 -11.31 3.62
N GLN A 232 -18.04 -11.21 2.31
CA GLN A 232 -19.39 -11.26 1.72
C GLN A 232 -19.95 -12.68 1.62
N LEU A 233 -19.13 -13.67 1.25
CA LEU A 233 -19.56 -15.06 1.08
C LEU A 233 -19.36 -15.93 2.32
N GLN A 234 -18.72 -15.41 3.38
CA GLN A 234 -18.45 -16.13 4.63
C GLN A 234 -17.64 -17.42 4.45
N ILE A 235 -16.72 -17.44 3.47
CA ILE A 235 -15.78 -18.53 3.21
C ILE A 235 -14.40 -18.23 3.84
N THR A 236 -13.52 -19.23 3.93
CA THR A 236 -12.16 -19.07 4.46
C THR A 236 -11.14 -18.77 3.37
N THR A 237 -9.99 -18.18 3.74
CA THR A 237 -8.95 -17.75 2.80
C THR A 237 -8.40 -18.89 1.93
N ASP A 238 -8.33 -20.12 2.44
CA ASP A 238 -7.91 -21.32 1.69
C ASP A 238 -8.88 -21.74 0.58
N ARG A 239 -10.04 -21.08 0.48
CA ARG A 239 -11.06 -21.29 -0.57
C ARG A 239 -10.96 -20.28 -1.71
N ILE A 240 -10.00 -19.36 -1.68
CA ILE A 240 -9.72 -18.43 -2.78
C ILE A 240 -8.33 -18.70 -3.32
N GLU A 241 -8.23 -18.98 -4.61
CA GLU A 241 -6.95 -19.21 -5.29
C GLU A 241 -6.80 -18.29 -6.49
N PHE A 242 -5.60 -17.72 -6.64
CA PHE A 242 -5.27 -16.83 -7.75
C PHE A 242 -4.37 -17.54 -8.76
N PHE A 243 -4.68 -17.37 -10.05
CA PHE A 243 -3.92 -17.93 -11.16
C PHE A 243 -3.49 -16.84 -12.13
N LEU A 244 -2.27 -16.97 -12.67
CA LEU A 244 -1.79 -16.15 -13.78
C LEU A 244 -1.73 -17.01 -15.04
N GLU A 245 -2.66 -16.79 -15.96
CA GLU A 245 -2.82 -17.57 -17.20
C GLU A 245 -2.74 -16.67 -18.44
N GLU A 246 -2.39 -17.23 -19.60
CA GLU A 246 -2.49 -16.56 -20.88
C GLU A 246 -3.91 -16.71 -21.42
N ILE A 247 -4.81 -15.90 -20.87
CA ILE A 247 -6.23 -15.84 -21.24
C ILE A 247 -6.52 -14.60 -22.10
N GLU A 248 -7.58 -14.67 -22.90
CA GLU A 248 -8.05 -13.53 -23.70
C GLU A 248 -8.60 -12.40 -22.81
N PRO A 249 -9.60 -12.64 -21.94
CA PRO A 249 -10.07 -11.62 -21.01
C PRO A 249 -8.99 -11.28 -19.97
N ILE A 250 -9.06 -10.08 -19.40
CA ILE A 250 -8.13 -9.67 -18.33
C ILE A 250 -8.38 -10.45 -17.04
N TYR A 251 -9.66 -10.72 -16.74
CA TYR A 251 -10.11 -11.40 -15.52
C TYR A 251 -11.13 -12.48 -15.86
N GLU A 252 -11.07 -13.59 -15.15
CA GLU A 252 -12.08 -14.65 -15.16
C GLU A 252 -12.29 -15.15 -13.73
N LEU A 253 -13.56 -15.26 -13.30
CA LEU A 253 -13.90 -15.81 -11.99
C LEU A 253 -14.60 -17.17 -12.17
N ARG A 254 -14.03 -18.22 -11.58
CA ARG A 254 -14.52 -19.60 -11.69
C ARG A 254 -15.02 -20.05 -10.31
N PRO A 255 -16.31 -19.86 -9.97
CA PRO A 255 -16.88 -20.39 -8.75
C PRO A 255 -17.05 -21.91 -8.84
N LEU A 256 -16.64 -22.61 -7.80
CA LEU A 256 -16.77 -24.06 -7.65
C LEU A 256 -17.80 -24.33 -6.56
N ILE A 257 -18.84 -25.06 -6.92
CA ILE A 257 -19.89 -25.53 -6.01
C ILE A 257 -19.54 -26.98 -5.67
N GLU A 258 -19.50 -27.32 -4.39
CA GLU A 258 -19.33 -28.70 -3.97
C GLU A 258 -20.56 -29.50 -4.45
N ARG A 259 -20.40 -30.33 -5.48
CA ARG A 259 -21.43 -31.31 -5.81
C ARG A 259 -21.40 -32.36 -4.72
N GLY A 260 -22.37 -32.30 -3.81
CA GLY A 260 -22.65 -33.39 -2.89
C GLY A 260 -22.74 -34.71 -3.67
N ILE A 261 -22.01 -35.72 -3.20
CA ILE A 261 -22.29 -37.10 -3.57
C ILE A 261 -23.61 -37.48 -2.87
N VAL A 262 -24.54 -37.98 -3.68
CA VAL A 262 -25.94 -38.42 -3.45
C VAL A 262 -27.02 -37.35 -3.66
#